data_AF-A0A9W4QV29-F1
#
_entry.id   AF-A0A9W4QV29-F1
#
_cell.length_a   1.000
_cell.length_b   1.000
_cell.length_c   1.000
_cell.angle_alpha   90.00
_cell.angle_beta   90.00
_cell.angle_gamma   90.00
#
_symmetry.space_group_name_H-M   'P 1'
#
loop_
_entity.id
_entity.type
_entity.pdbx_description
1 polymer ?
#
loop_
_entity_poly.entity_id
_entity_poly.type
_entity_poly.pdbx_seq_one_letter_code
_entity_poly.pdbx_strand_id
1 'polypeptide(L)' 'MPTKHIDDITWRKVEKEHVKAVIATQKSLKDTDILRILINKGLEVINENDYEKLIKKK' A
#
# COMPACT_ATOMS: atom_id res chain seq x y z
N MET A 1 -10.17 -12.70 1.41
CA MET A 1 -9.02 -11.97 0.80
C MET A 1 -8.61 -10.85 1.75
N PRO A 2 -7.31 -10.62 1.98
CA PRO A 2 -6.82 -9.55 2.88
C PRO A 2 -7.27 -8.15 2.45
N THR A 3 -7.75 -8.00 1.21
CA THR A 3 -8.42 -6.81 0.68
C THR A 3 -9.74 -6.45 1.37
N LYS A 4 -10.37 -7.39 2.11
CA LYS A 4 -11.67 -7.17 2.78
C LYS A 4 -11.59 -6.29 4.04
N HIS A 5 -10.38 -5.91 4.48
CA HIS A 5 -10.13 -5.10 5.68
C HIS A 5 -9.35 -3.81 5.40
N ILE A 6 -9.13 -3.48 4.12
CA ILE A 6 -8.52 -2.21 3.70
C ILE A 6 -9.67 -1.30 3.27
N ASP A 7 -9.73 -0.07 3.79
CA ASP A 7 -10.73 0.90 3.38
C ASP A 7 -10.60 1.25 1.89
N ASP A 8 -11.71 1.59 1.23
CA ASP A 8 -11.74 1.88 -0.20
C ASP A 8 -10.74 2.97 -0.64
N ILE A 9 -10.46 3.93 0.26
CA ILE A 9 -9.53 5.04 -0.03
C ILE A 9 -8.10 4.51 -0.10
N THR A 10 -7.70 3.70 0.87
CA THR A 10 -6.39 3.05 0.88
C THR A 10 -6.25 2.04 -0.26
N TRP A 11 -7.30 1.27 -0.56
CA TRP A 11 -7.29 0.32 -1.68
C TRP A 11 -7.05 1.02 -3.03
N ARG A 12 -7.75 2.13 -3.30
CA ARG A 12 -7.52 2.93 -4.52
C ARG A 12 -6.09 3.44 -4.66
N LYS A 13 -5.39 3.71 -3.56
CA LYS A 13 -3.97 4.09 -3.61
C LYS A 13 -3.08 2.92 -4.01
N VAL A 14 -3.36 1.74 -3.47
CA VAL A 14 -2.67 0.49 -3.84
C VAL A 14 -2.89 0.18 -5.33
N GLU A 15 -4.13 0.31 -5.82
CA GLU A 15 -4.46 0.10 -7.25
C GLU A 15 -3.69 1.07 -8.16
N LYS A 16 -3.56 2.35 -7.78
CA LYS A 16 -2.77 3.31 -8.55
C LYS A 16 -1.31 2.92 -8.65
N GLU A 17 -0.71 2.44 -7.56
CA GLU A 17 0.67 1.95 -7.57
C GLU A 17 0.81 0.66 -8.38
N HIS A 18 -0.19 -0.23 -8.33
CA HIS A 18 -0.24 -1.41 -9.18
C HIS A 18 -0.22 -1.04 -10.67
N VAL A 19 -1.09 -0.13 -11.11
CA VAL A 19 -1.14 0.32 -12.51
C VAL A 19 0.20 0.92 -12.93
N LYS A 20 0.83 1.74 -12.09
CA LYS A 20 2.17 2.28 -12.38
C LYS A 20 3.21 1.17 -12.50
N ALA A 21 3.19 0.17 -11.62
CA ALA A 21 4.14 -0.93 -11.66
C ALA A 21 3.97 -1.79 -12.93
N VAL A 22 2.74 -2.04 -13.36
CA VAL A 22 2.45 -2.72 -14.64
C VAL A 22 2.96 -1.90 -15.82
N ILE A 23 2.71 -0.59 -15.84
CA ILE A 23 3.20 0.30 -16.91
C ILE A 23 4.74 0.34 -16.92
N ALA A 24 5.38 0.45 -15.76
CA ALA A 24 6.83 0.55 -15.65
C ALA A 24 7.55 -0.75 -16.03
N THR A 25 6.97 -1.91 -15.65
CA THR A 25 7.59 -3.22 -15.89
C THR A 25 7.14 -3.89 -17.17
N GLN A 26 6.06 -3.39 -17.80
CA GLN A 26 5.37 -4.00 -18.95
C GLN A 26 4.97 -5.47 -18.69
N LYS A 27 4.76 -5.82 -17.41
CA LYS A 27 4.40 -7.17 -16.97
C LYS A 27 3.13 -7.12 -16.15
N SER A 28 2.31 -8.16 -16.28
CA SER A 28 1.19 -8.37 -15.38
C SER A 28 1.73 -8.79 -14.01
N LEU A 29 1.39 -8.01 -12.99
CA LEU A 29 1.77 -8.23 -11.60
C LEU A 29 0.52 -8.66 -10.82
N LYS A 30 0.69 -9.43 -9.73
CA LYS A 30 -0.42 -9.75 -8.84
C LYS A 30 -0.61 -8.64 -7.82
N ASP A 31 -1.86 -8.38 -7.45
CA ASP A 31 -2.17 -7.39 -6.40
C ASP A 31 -1.48 -7.70 -5.07
N THR A 32 -1.35 -8.99 -4.73
CA THR A 32 -0.66 -9.44 -3.53
C THR A 32 0.83 -9.11 -3.52
N ASP A 33 1.48 -9.10 -4.68
CA ASP A 33 2.91 -8.82 -4.79
C ASP A 33 3.16 -7.32 -4.61
N ILE A 34 2.32 -6.49 -5.23
CA ILE A 34 2.33 -5.03 -5.03
C ILE A 34 2.04 -4.68 -3.57
N LEU A 35 1.01 -5.27 -2.98
CA LEU A 35 0.67 -5.05 -1.57
C LEU A 35 1.85 -5.42 -0.66
N ARG A 36 2.51 -6.55 -0.92
CA ARG A 36 3.67 -7.00 -0.13
C ARG A 36 4.85 -6.03 -0.23
N ILE A 37 5.13 -5.51 -1.42
CA ILE A 37 6.18 -4.51 -1.62
C ILE A 37 5.84 -3.22 -0.87
N LEU A 38 4.60 -2.73 -1.00
CA LEU A 38 4.17 -1.50 -0.33
C LEU A 38 4.23 -1.63 1.19
N ILE A 39 3.80 -2.76 1.75
CA ILE A 39 3.88 -3.02 3.19
C ILE A 39 5.33 -3.08 3.65
N ASN A 40 6.18 -3.87 2.97
CA ASN A 40 7.59 -3.96 3.34
C ASN A 40 8.29 -2.60 3.28
N LYS A 41 8.02 -1.81 2.23
CA LYS A 41 8.55 -0.45 2.11
C LYS A 41 8.03 0.46 3.22
N GLY A 42 6.76 0.31 3.59
CA GLY A 42 6.17 1.00 4.74
C GLY A 42 6.86 0.63 6.05
N LEU A 43 7.11 -0.65 6.30
CA LEU A 43 7.79 -1.14 7.50
C LEU A 43 9.25 -0.66 7.60
N GLU A 44 9.92 -0.41 6.49
CA GLU A 44 11.27 0.17 6.47
C GLU A 44 11.31 1.65 6.86
N VAL A 45 10.23 2.40 6.61
CA VAL A 45 10.20 3.86 6.72
C VAL A 45 9.38 4.34 7.93
N ILE A 46 8.50 3.47 8.45
CA ILE A 46 7.62 3.81 9.56
C ILE A 46 8.44 4.18 10.79
N ASN A 47 8.05 5.27 11.44
CA ASN A 47 8.70 5.78 12.65
C ASN A 47 7.65 6.20 13.68
N GLU A 48 8.13 6.58 14.86
CA GLU A 48 7.27 6.94 16.00
C GLU A 48 6.29 8.09 15.68
N ASN A 49 6.71 9.07 14.87
CA ASN A 49 5.84 10.19 14.48
C ASN A 49 4.66 9.74 13.63
N ASP A 50 4.78 8.64 12.88
CA ASP A 50 3.69 8.11 12.08
C ASP A 50 2.61 7.48 12.97
N TYR A 51 2.99 6.86 14.09
CA TYR A 51 2.05 6.39 15.10
C TYR A 51 1.36 7.55 15.83
N GLU A 52 2.10 8.60 16.18
CA GLU A 52 1.51 9.80 16.80
C GLU A 52 0.46 10.46 15.87
N LYS A 53 0.76 10.57 14.58
CA LYS A 53 -0.19 11.09 13.58
C LYS A 53 -1.43 10.22 13.46
N LEU A 54 -1.29 8.90 13.62
CA LEU A 54 -2.41 7.96 13.58
C LEU A 54 -3.37 8.19 14.74
N ILE A 55 -2.84 8.49 15.93
CA ILE A 55 -3.66 8.81 17.12
C ILE A 55 -4.29 10.22 17.01
N LYS A 56 -3.53 11.22 16.54
CA LYS A 56 -4.03 12.61 16.37
C LYS A 56 -5.12 12.77 15.30
N LYS A 57 -5.27 11.79 14.41
CA LYS A 57 -6.31 11.77 13.36
C LYS A 57 -7.64 11.16 13.81
N LYS A 58 -7.73 10.69 15.06
CA LYS A 58 -8.94 10.15 15.68
C LYS A 58 -9.68 11.25 16.43
#